data_AF-A0A8C4VJG1-F1
#
_entry.id   AF-A0A8C4VJG1-F1
#
_cell.length_a   1.000
_cell.length_b   1.000
_cell.length_c   1.000
_cell.angle_alpha   90.00
_cell.angle_beta   90.00
_cell.angle_gamma   90.00
#
_symmetry.space_group_name_H-M   'P 1'
#
loop_
_entity.id
_entity.type
_entity.pdbx_description
1 polymer ?
#
loop_
_entity_poly.entity_id
_entity_poly.type
_entity_poly.pdbx_seq_one_letter_code
_entity_poly.pdbx_strand_id
1 'polypeptide(L)'
;HQGGKKSRYCSLLLQHLIWTLLQTAKRQSPGECDVQPKARENCGYAGITEIECSARQCCFNSDAPDSPWCFKPVPSEGKCFSY
;
A
#
# COMPACT_ATOMS: atom_id res chain seq x y z
N HIS A 1 8.40 -32.05 -12.25
CA HIS A 1 9.25 -30.91 -12.65
C HIS A 1 8.31 -29.82 -13.17
N GLN A 2 8.05 -28.66 -12.57
CA GLN A 2 8.75 -27.75 -11.64
C GLN A 2 7.94 -27.67 -10.31
N GLY A 3 8.45 -27.37 -9.11
CA GLY A 3 9.68 -26.70 -8.71
C GLY A 3 9.39 -25.79 -7.51
N GLY A 4 8.96 -26.38 -6.38
CA GLY A 4 9.12 -25.79 -5.03
C GLY A 4 8.19 -24.66 -4.59
N LYS A 5 7.07 -25.02 -3.95
CA LYS A 5 6.34 -24.16 -3.00
C LYS A 5 7.30 -23.78 -1.87
N LYS A 6 7.78 -22.54 -1.78
CA LYS A 6 8.72 -22.11 -0.72
C LYS A 6 7.96 -21.50 0.47
N SER A 7 7.12 -22.32 1.11
CA SER A 7 6.78 -22.10 2.53
C SER A 7 7.80 -22.87 3.35
N ARG A 8 8.77 -22.18 3.95
CA ARG A 8 9.83 -22.78 4.77
C ARG A 8 9.76 -22.25 6.20
N TYR A 9 8.63 -22.48 6.86
CA TYR A 9 8.51 -22.34 8.32
C TYR A 9 8.81 -23.70 8.96
N CYS A 10 10.10 -24.01 9.14
CA CYS A 10 10.55 -25.27 9.76
C CYS A 10 11.82 -25.10 10.62
N SER A 11 12.02 -23.93 11.26
CA SER A 11 13.06 -23.75 12.29
C SER A 11 12.74 -22.56 13.22
N LEU A 12 11.72 -22.77 14.07
CA LEU A 12 10.76 -21.78 14.60
C LEU A 12 11.14 -20.98 15.87
N LEU A 13 12.40 -20.87 16.33
CA LEU A 13 12.69 -20.11 17.58
C LEU A 13 13.70 -18.96 17.43
N LEU A 14 14.81 -19.14 16.72
CA LEU A 14 15.77 -18.04 16.51
C LEU A 14 15.35 -17.06 15.41
N GLN A 15 14.53 -17.50 14.47
CA GLN A 15 14.10 -16.65 13.35
C GLN A 15 12.92 -15.74 13.69
N HIS A 16 12.15 -16.01 14.76
CA HIS A 16 11.05 -15.14 15.20
C HIS A 16 11.53 -13.85 15.87
N LEU A 17 12.62 -13.87 16.65
CA LEU A 17 13.14 -12.68 17.33
C LEU A 17 13.69 -11.63 16.36
N ILE A 18 14.29 -12.08 15.26
CA ILE A 18 14.77 -11.18 14.20
C ILE A 18 13.60 -10.75 13.29
N TRP A 19 12.64 -11.64 13.00
CA TRP A 19 11.49 -11.30 12.17
C TRP A 19 10.51 -10.32 12.84
N THR A 20 10.27 -10.41 14.16
CA THR A 20 9.42 -9.43 14.88
C THR A 20 10.05 -8.04 14.91
N LEU A 21 11.39 -7.95 14.97
CA LEU A 21 12.10 -6.67 14.92
C LEU A 21 12.12 -6.04 13.51
N LEU A 22 12.25 -6.85 12.44
CA LEU A 22 12.28 -6.37 11.04
C LEU A 22 10.90 -6.17 10.37
N GLN A 23 9.82 -6.75 10.90
CA GLN A 23 8.47 -6.52 10.35
C GLN A 23 7.94 -5.10 10.59
N THR A 24 8.61 -4.32 11.43
CA THR A 24 8.26 -2.91 11.73
C THR A 24 8.48 -1.96 10.54
N ALA A 25 9.11 -2.44 9.46
CA ALA A 25 9.36 -1.67 8.24
C ALA A 25 8.69 -2.27 6.99
N LYS A 26 7.45 -2.76 7.09
CA LYS A 26 6.62 -2.97 5.90
C LYS A 26 6.46 -1.63 5.17
N ARG A 27 7.30 -1.35 4.17
CA ARG A 27 7.01 -0.32 3.16
C ARG A 27 5.67 -0.71 2.54
N GLN A 28 4.63 0.10 2.73
CA GLN A 28 3.50 0.04 1.80
C GLN A 28 4.08 0.21 0.41
N SER A 29 3.91 -0.81 -0.44
CA SER A 29 4.20 -0.65 -1.86
C SER A 29 3.35 0.53 -2.35
N PRO A 30 3.91 1.43 -3.17
CA PRO A 30 3.10 2.46 -3.80
C PRO A 30 2.00 1.74 -4.58
N GLY A 31 0.76 1.92 -4.13
CA GLY A 31 -0.41 1.44 -4.84
C GLY A 31 -0.71 2.37 -6.03
N GLU A 32 -1.60 1.93 -6.91
CA GLU A 32 -1.99 2.73 -8.09
C GLU A 32 -3.05 3.76 -7.72
N CYS A 33 -3.01 4.93 -8.36
CA CYS A 33 -3.93 6.04 -8.09
C CYS A 33 -5.14 6.11 -9.04
N ASP A 34 -5.22 5.19 -10.00
CA ASP A 34 -6.37 5.02 -10.89
C ASP A 34 -7.53 4.32 -10.16
N VAL A 35 -8.25 5.09 -9.35
CA VAL A 35 -9.43 4.60 -8.59
C VAL A 35 -10.67 5.34 -9.07
N GLN A 36 -11.66 4.58 -9.53
CA GLN A 36 -12.95 5.11 -9.93
C GLN A 36 -13.55 5.97 -8.79
N PRO A 37 -14.05 7.18 -9.07
CA PRO A 37 -14.52 8.12 -8.04
C PRO A 37 -15.46 7.50 -6.98
N LYS A 38 -16.41 6.66 -7.43
CA LYS A 38 -17.38 5.99 -6.56
C LYS A 38 -16.78 4.92 -5.63
N ALA A 39 -15.58 4.42 -5.96
CA ALA A 39 -14.86 3.43 -5.17
C ALA A 39 -13.73 4.06 -4.33
N ARG A 40 -13.56 5.38 -4.38
CA ARG A 40 -12.54 6.09 -3.61
C ARG A 40 -12.86 6.02 -2.11
N GLU A 41 -11.97 5.39 -1.35
CA GLU A 41 -12.00 5.43 0.10
C GLU A 41 -11.28 6.68 0.60
N ASN A 42 -11.96 7.52 1.38
CA ASN A 42 -11.37 8.76 1.92
C ASN A 42 -10.11 8.47 2.76
N CYS A 43 -9.04 9.20 2.47
CA CYS A 43 -7.75 9.13 3.18
C CYS A 43 -7.31 10.48 3.79
N GLY A 44 -8.19 11.47 3.83
CA GLY A 44 -7.90 12.79 4.36
C GLY A 44 -9.14 13.47 4.94
N TYR A 45 -9.19 14.79 4.79
CA TYR A 45 -10.30 15.62 5.20
C TYR A 45 -10.70 16.59 4.07
N ALA A 46 -11.87 17.21 4.19
CA ALA A 46 -12.37 18.14 3.17
C ALA A 46 -11.44 19.38 3.04
N GLY A 47 -11.05 19.72 1.81
CA GLY A 47 -10.14 20.84 1.56
C GLY A 47 -8.65 20.54 1.81
N ILE A 48 -8.28 19.27 2.06
CA ILE A 48 -6.88 18.86 2.14
C ILE A 48 -6.11 19.22 0.85
N THR A 49 -4.86 19.64 1.00
CA THR A 49 -3.99 19.93 -0.14
C THR A 49 -3.41 18.64 -0.73
N GLU A 50 -3.02 18.69 -2.01
CA GLU A 50 -2.31 17.58 -2.67
C GLU A 50 -1.05 17.15 -1.90
N ILE A 51 -0.29 18.13 -1.39
CA ILE A 51 0.95 17.89 -0.65
C ILE A 51 0.66 17.15 0.65
N GLU A 52 -0.36 17.58 1.41
CA GLU A 52 -0.70 16.89 2.66
C GLU A 52 -1.30 15.51 2.41
N CYS A 53 -2.11 15.35 1.37
CA CYS A 53 -2.63 14.04 0.97
C CYS A 53 -1.50 13.07 0.59
N SER A 54 -0.51 13.54 -0.18
CA SER A 54 0.66 12.75 -0.58
C SER A 54 1.56 12.39 0.60
N ALA A 55 1.71 13.30 1.58
CA ALA A 55 2.44 13.04 2.82
C ALA A 55 1.80 11.91 3.64
N ARG A 56 0.48 11.73 3.52
CA ARG A 56 -0.27 10.60 4.11
C ARG A 56 -0.17 9.31 3.28
N GLN A 57 0.65 9.29 2.23
CA GLN A 57 0.84 8.17 1.31
C GLN A 57 -0.46 7.78 0.59
N CYS A 58 -1.25 8.80 0.24
CA CYS A 58 -2.51 8.65 -0.47
C CYS A 58 -2.54 9.43 -1.77
N CYS A 59 -3.51 9.11 -2.62
CA CYS A 59 -3.68 9.68 -3.94
C CYS A 59 -4.54 10.94 -3.87
N PHE A 60 -4.17 11.96 -4.65
CA PHE A 60 -4.94 13.18 -4.81
C PHE A 60 -5.48 13.29 -6.23
N ASN A 61 -6.78 13.51 -6.38
CA ASN A 61 -7.42 13.85 -7.66
C ASN A 61 -8.70 14.66 -7.41
N SER A 62 -8.73 15.90 -7.90
CA SER A 62 -9.85 16.84 -7.73
C SER A 62 -10.86 16.86 -8.90
N ASP A 63 -10.73 15.96 -9.88
CA ASP A 63 -11.56 15.96 -11.09
C ASP A 63 -12.99 15.46 -10.82
N ALA A 64 -13.21 14.81 -9.67
CA ALA A 64 -14.51 14.30 -9.25
C ALA A 64 -15.02 15.06 -8.00
N PRO A 65 -15.91 16.06 -8.16
CA PRO A 65 -16.38 16.88 -7.04
C PRO A 65 -17.25 16.10 -6.03
N ASP A 66 -17.96 15.06 -6.48
CA ASP A 66 -18.82 14.22 -5.64
C ASP A 66 -18.08 13.06 -4.96
N SER A 67 -16.75 13.09 -4.91
CA SER A 67 -15.93 12.00 -4.37
C SER A 67 -14.74 12.55 -3.59
N PRO A 68 -14.15 11.77 -2.66
CA PRO A 68 -12.97 12.20 -1.93
C PRO A 68 -11.84 12.56 -2.88
N TRP A 69 -11.29 13.77 -2.71
CA TRP A 69 -10.12 14.20 -3.48
C TRP A 69 -8.85 13.53 -2.98
N CYS A 70 -8.77 13.26 -1.67
CA CYS A 70 -7.72 12.45 -1.08
C CYS A 70 -8.24 11.06 -0.75
N PHE A 71 -7.70 10.04 -1.41
CA PHE A 71 -8.19 8.67 -1.31
C PHE A 71 -7.06 7.64 -1.26
N LYS A 72 -7.37 6.45 -0.74
CA LYS A 72 -6.39 5.37 -0.67
C LYS A 72 -6.02 4.86 -2.07
N PRO A 73 -4.75 4.54 -2.33
CA PRO A 73 -4.36 3.85 -3.55
C PRO A 73 -4.89 2.41 -3.54
N VAL A 74 -5.10 1.82 -4.72
CA VAL A 74 -5.37 0.38 -4.80
C VAL A 74 -4.08 -0.39 -4.49
N PRO A 75 -4.12 -1.41 -3.61
CA PRO A 75 -2.95 -2.24 -3.35
C PRO A 75 -2.49 -2.89 -4.66
N SER A 76 -1.28 -2.54 -5.10
CA SER A 76 -0.62 -3.28 -6.17
C SER A 76 -0.20 -4.62 -5.58
N GLU A 77 -0.94 -5.69 -5.88
CA GLU A 77 -0.57 -7.04 -5.49
C GLU A 77 0.82 -7.36 -6.06
N GLY A 78 1.86 -7.24 -5.23
CA GLY A 78 3.15 -7.88 -5.39
C GLY A 78 3.83 -7.82 -6.76
N LYS A 79 3.75 -6.71 -7.50
CA LYS A 79 4.65 -6.50 -8.64
C LYS A 79 5.99 -6.01 -8.09
N CYS A 80 6.86 -6.95 -7.75
CA CYS A 80 8.28 -6.65 -7.60
C CYS A 80 8.79 -6.14 -8.96
N PHE A 81 8.90 -4.82 -9.12
CA PHE A 81 9.66 -4.25 -10.23
C PHE A 81 11.15 -4.43 -9.91
N SER A 82 11.76 -5.40 -10.57
CA SER A 82 13.20 -5.48 -10.76
C SER A 82 13.60 -4.45 -11.83
N TYR A 83 14.44 -3.48 -11.47
CA TYR A 83 15.34 -2.85 -12.43
C TYR A 83 16.62 -3.67 -12.49
#